data_AF-A0A2G9LNN0-F1
#
_entry.id   AF-A0A2G9LNN0-F1
#
_cell.length_a   1.000
_cell.length_b   1.000
_cell.length_c   1.000
_cell.angle_alpha   90.00
_cell.angle_beta   90.00
_cell.angle_gamma   90.00
#
_symmetry.space_group_name_H-M   'P 1'
#
loop_
_entity.id
_entity.type
_entity.pdbx_description
1 polymer ?
#
loop_
_entity_poly.entity_id
_entity_poly.type
_entity_poly.pdbx_seq_one_letter_code
_entity_poly.pdbx_strand_id
1 'polypeptide(L)'
;MEEVNTDKIGSLLNVKNFFEAFEMIDEILKTDNDAKDDIAEILEESGGKFIDEEDLESAEKVFKKEILIEQASGHYNLGLVYLDMNRNDDAISNFKKATDYGAGNADTYKFMGMAYMNDEDYENAIIYLNKSVSIEENFENNHYLGLAYLGKENYDNAIKFLNRACDIKENYETLHYLGLAYLGKEDYDNAINFFTKSLNRNTDFADAYYYRGMAYYATENEREATKDYKKACDLNEEYLDLPYESY
;
A
#
# COMPACT_ATOMS: atom_id res chain seq x y z
N MET A 1 -19.19 37.71 4.71
CA MET A 1 -20.38 37.23 3.96
C MET A 1 -19.99 36.05 3.06
N GLU A 2 -18.71 35.59 3.10
CA GLU A 2 -18.19 34.46 2.31
C GLU A 2 -18.62 33.06 2.77
N GLU A 3 -18.85 32.83 4.08
CA GLU A 3 -19.04 31.47 4.66
C GLU A 3 -20.21 30.67 4.04
N VAL A 4 -21.22 31.34 3.47
CA VAL A 4 -22.42 30.70 2.91
C VAL A 4 -22.15 29.98 1.58
N ASN A 5 -21.07 30.34 0.87
CA ASN A 5 -20.80 29.78 -0.46
C ASN A 5 -19.97 28.50 -0.41
N THR A 6 -19.04 28.36 0.53
CA THR A 6 -18.17 27.19 0.67
C THR A 6 -18.94 25.96 1.15
N ASP A 7 -19.84 26.11 2.13
CA ASP A 7 -20.74 25.04 2.60
C ASP A 7 -21.60 24.42 1.48
N LYS A 8 -22.00 25.25 0.51
CA LYS A 8 -22.81 24.80 -0.63
C LYS A 8 -21.98 23.91 -1.57
N ILE A 9 -20.68 24.18 -1.74
CA ILE A 9 -19.80 23.35 -2.58
C ILE A 9 -19.73 21.93 -2.03
N GLY A 10 -19.43 21.78 -0.74
CA GLY A 10 -19.38 20.45 -0.10
C GLY A 10 -20.71 19.71 -0.19
N SER A 11 -21.84 20.42 -0.02
CA SER A 11 -23.18 19.84 -0.20
C SER A 11 -23.44 19.34 -1.63
N LEU A 12 -23.00 20.09 -2.64
CA LEU A 12 -23.13 19.72 -4.05
C LEU A 12 -22.24 18.51 -4.41
N LEU A 13 -21.01 18.49 -3.91
CA LEU A 13 -20.09 17.36 -4.08
C LEU A 13 -20.67 16.10 -3.44
N ASN A 14 -21.24 16.19 -2.24
CA ASN A 14 -21.87 15.06 -1.55
C ASN A 14 -23.01 14.40 -2.34
N VAL A 15 -23.77 15.17 -3.13
CA VAL A 15 -24.83 14.65 -4.01
C VAL A 15 -24.33 14.41 -5.44
N LYS A 16 -23.01 14.42 -5.66
CA LYS A 16 -22.32 14.18 -6.93
C LYS A 16 -22.73 15.15 -8.05
N ASN A 17 -23.19 16.35 -7.69
CA ASN A 17 -23.47 17.44 -8.63
C ASN A 17 -22.18 18.21 -8.94
N PHE A 18 -21.22 17.53 -9.57
CA PHE A 18 -19.90 18.08 -9.88
C PHE A 18 -19.95 19.30 -10.80
N PHE A 19 -20.91 19.35 -11.72
CA PHE A 19 -21.03 20.47 -12.65
C PHE A 19 -21.29 21.78 -11.92
N GLU A 20 -22.34 21.83 -11.09
CA GLU A 20 -22.66 23.03 -10.31
C GLU A 20 -21.58 23.36 -9.28
N ALA A 21 -21.01 22.33 -8.63
CA ALA A 21 -19.92 22.53 -7.67
C ALA A 21 -18.69 23.18 -8.33
N PHE A 22 -18.27 22.68 -9.49
CA PHE A 22 -17.06 23.17 -10.16
C PHE A 22 -17.27 24.54 -10.83
N GLU A 23 -18.46 24.82 -11.38
CA GLU A 23 -18.81 26.17 -11.83
C GLU A 23 -18.74 27.17 -10.68
N MET A 24 -19.30 26.81 -9.52
CA MET A 24 -19.30 27.66 -8.33
C MET A 24 -17.88 27.93 -7.81
N ILE A 25 -17.02 26.91 -7.78
CA ILE A 25 -15.59 27.08 -7.47
C ILE A 25 -14.93 28.06 -8.45
N ASP A 26 -15.16 27.90 -9.75
CA ASP A 26 -14.57 28.77 -10.77
C ASP A 26 -15.07 30.22 -10.69
N GLU A 27 -16.31 30.43 -10.26
CA GLU A 27 -16.84 31.77 -10.04
C GLU A 27 -16.22 32.44 -8.81
N ILE A 28 -16.11 31.72 -7.69
CA ILE A 28 -15.51 32.24 -6.46
C ILE A 28 -14.06 32.62 -6.71
N LEU A 29 -13.26 31.73 -7.31
CA LEU A 29 -11.83 31.95 -7.55
C LEU A 29 -11.52 33.07 -8.55
N LYS A 30 -12.51 33.51 -9.36
CA LYS A 30 -12.37 34.70 -10.21
C LYS A 30 -12.44 36.00 -9.41
N THR A 31 -13.20 36.02 -8.33
CA THR A 31 -13.49 37.22 -7.55
C THR A 31 -12.74 37.29 -6.22
N ASP A 32 -12.40 36.14 -5.68
CA ASP A 32 -11.75 35.97 -4.39
C ASP A 32 -10.67 34.88 -4.50
N ASN A 33 -9.43 35.33 -4.58
CA ASN A 33 -8.28 34.43 -4.67
C ASN A 33 -7.83 33.94 -3.28
N ASP A 34 -8.33 34.54 -2.20
CA ASP A 34 -7.97 34.16 -0.83
C ASP A 34 -8.78 32.94 -0.37
N ALA A 35 -9.91 32.65 -1.02
CA ALA A 35 -10.73 31.44 -0.83
C ALA A 35 -10.10 30.14 -1.38
N LYS A 36 -8.86 30.19 -1.90
CA LYS A 36 -8.20 29.01 -2.49
C LYS A 36 -7.98 27.89 -1.48
N ASP A 37 -7.48 28.23 -0.31
CA ASP A 37 -7.12 27.27 0.72
C ASP A 37 -8.39 26.58 1.26
N ASP A 38 -9.45 27.34 1.53
CA ASP A 38 -10.75 26.81 1.95
C ASP A 38 -11.37 25.87 0.90
N ILE A 39 -11.24 26.20 -0.39
CA ILE A 39 -11.75 25.36 -1.47
C ILE A 39 -10.91 24.09 -1.63
N ALA A 40 -9.58 24.19 -1.49
CA ALA A 40 -8.69 23.04 -1.53
C ALA A 40 -9.03 22.05 -0.41
N GLU A 41 -9.26 22.55 0.82
CA GLU A 41 -9.69 21.74 1.97
C GLU A 41 -11.01 21.00 1.68
N ILE A 42 -12.02 21.69 1.11
CA ILE A 42 -13.30 21.06 0.75
C ILE A 42 -13.14 19.96 -0.31
N LEU A 43 -12.26 20.18 -1.30
CA LEU A 43 -11.97 19.18 -2.32
C LEU A 43 -11.22 17.99 -1.70
N GLU A 44 -10.27 18.24 -0.80
CA GLU A 44 -9.55 17.19 -0.07
C GLU A 44 -10.51 16.32 0.75
N GLU A 45 -11.35 16.94 1.58
CA GLU A 45 -12.35 16.23 2.40
C GLU A 45 -13.34 15.42 1.54
N SER A 46 -13.83 16.03 0.46
CA SER A 46 -14.78 15.36 -0.44
C SER A 46 -14.13 14.19 -1.19
N GLY A 47 -12.89 14.37 -1.64
CA GLY A 47 -12.13 13.32 -2.32
C GLY A 47 -11.80 12.15 -1.39
N GLY A 48 -11.36 12.44 -0.16
CA GLY A 48 -11.13 11.44 0.88
C GLY A 48 -12.38 10.64 1.21
N LYS A 49 -13.53 11.31 1.35
CA LYS A 49 -14.83 10.63 1.53
C LYS A 49 -15.17 9.70 0.37
N PHE A 50 -14.92 10.10 -0.88
CA PHE A 50 -15.17 9.23 -2.02
C PHE A 50 -14.25 8.01 -2.05
N ILE A 51 -13.00 8.13 -1.58
CA ILE A 51 -12.11 6.98 -1.38
C ILE A 51 -12.71 6.03 -0.33
N ASP A 52 -13.16 6.56 0.81
CA ASP A 52 -13.80 5.74 1.87
C ASP A 52 -15.07 5.01 1.39
N GLU A 53 -15.79 5.60 0.43
CA GLU A 53 -16.96 5.02 -0.23
C GLU A 53 -16.62 4.08 -1.40
N GLU A 54 -15.34 3.83 -1.68
CA GLU A 54 -14.81 3.10 -2.84
C GLU A 54 -15.22 3.71 -4.21
N ASP A 55 -15.70 4.96 -4.22
CA ASP A 55 -16.05 5.71 -5.45
C ASP A 55 -14.83 6.46 -6.00
N LEU A 56 -13.86 5.67 -6.49
CA LEU A 56 -12.60 6.18 -7.01
C LEU A 56 -12.81 7.11 -8.23
N GLU A 57 -13.87 6.92 -9.03
CA GLU A 57 -14.17 7.79 -10.17
C GLU A 57 -14.58 9.20 -9.74
N SER A 58 -15.34 9.32 -8.65
CA SER A 58 -15.71 10.61 -8.07
C SER A 58 -14.50 11.28 -7.41
N ALA A 59 -13.68 10.53 -6.68
CA ALA A 59 -12.42 11.02 -6.11
C ALA A 59 -11.48 11.57 -7.22
N GLU A 60 -11.33 10.85 -8.34
CA GLU A 60 -10.53 11.29 -9.48
C GLU A 60 -11.00 12.65 -10.03
N LYS A 61 -12.31 12.87 -10.13
CA LYS A 61 -12.86 14.16 -10.62
C LYS A 61 -12.54 15.30 -9.67
N VAL A 62 -12.69 15.07 -8.37
CA VAL A 62 -12.45 16.07 -7.33
C VAL A 62 -10.97 16.45 -7.27
N PHE A 63 -10.06 15.49 -7.24
CA PHE A 63 -8.62 15.80 -7.19
C PHE A 63 -8.08 16.38 -8.50
N LYS A 64 -8.67 16.06 -9.66
CA LYS A 64 -8.39 16.81 -10.90
C LYS A 64 -8.79 18.27 -10.81
N LYS A 65 -9.85 18.60 -10.07
CA LYS A 65 -10.21 19.99 -9.79
C LYS A 65 -9.23 20.63 -8.81
N GLU A 66 -8.83 19.90 -7.76
CA GLU A 66 -7.86 20.36 -6.75
C GLU A 66 -6.52 20.76 -7.38
N ILE A 67 -6.00 19.98 -8.35
CA ILE A 67 -4.74 20.29 -9.06
C ILE A 67 -4.71 21.70 -9.66
N LEU A 68 -5.86 22.25 -10.05
CA LEU A 68 -5.95 23.60 -10.63
C LEU A 68 -5.77 24.71 -9.59
N ILE A 69 -5.85 24.35 -8.31
CA ILE A 69 -5.80 25.24 -7.14
C ILE A 69 -4.49 25.00 -6.39
N GLU A 70 -4.26 23.75 -6.00
CA GLU A 70 -3.08 23.29 -5.26
C GLU A 70 -2.44 22.10 -5.96
N GLN A 71 -1.35 22.37 -6.67
CA GLN A 71 -0.70 21.37 -7.52
C GLN A 71 0.01 20.27 -6.71
N ALA A 72 0.53 20.60 -5.53
CA ALA A 72 1.29 19.66 -4.72
C ALA A 72 0.38 18.58 -4.09
N SER A 73 -0.59 18.98 -3.27
CA SER A 73 -1.58 18.09 -2.66
C SER A 73 -2.47 17.41 -3.69
N GLY A 74 -2.97 18.15 -4.69
CA GLY A 74 -3.85 17.60 -5.71
C GLY A 74 -3.20 16.49 -6.55
N HIS A 75 -1.92 16.63 -6.90
CA HIS A 75 -1.20 15.55 -7.58
C HIS A 75 -0.90 14.37 -6.63
N TYR A 76 -0.60 14.63 -5.36
CA TYR A 76 -0.41 13.56 -4.37
C TYR A 76 -1.70 12.74 -4.19
N ASN A 77 -2.83 13.40 -3.94
CA ASN A 77 -4.14 12.79 -3.74
C ASN A 77 -4.62 12.03 -4.99
N LEU A 78 -4.45 12.63 -6.18
CA LEU A 78 -4.77 11.93 -7.43
C LEU A 78 -3.85 10.71 -7.67
N GLY A 79 -2.60 10.78 -7.22
CA GLY A 79 -1.68 9.65 -7.25
C GLY A 79 -2.16 8.48 -6.40
N LEU A 80 -2.69 8.74 -5.19
CA LEU A 80 -3.30 7.73 -4.32
C LEU A 80 -4.49 7.06 -4.99
N VAL A 81 -5.41 7.85 -5.56
CA VAL A 81 -6.58 7.31 -6.28
C VAL A 81 -6.15 6.40 -7.43
N TYR A 82 -5.12 6.77 -8.19
CA TYR A 82 -4.63 5.92 -9.27
C TYR A 82 -3.93 4.66 -8.79
N LEU A 83 -3.28 4.70 -7.62
CA LEU A 83 -2.72 3.50 -7.00
C LEU A 83 -3.83 2.52 -6.61
N ASP A 84 -4.91 3.01 -6.01
CA ASP A 84 -6.07 2.19 -5.62
C ASP A 84 -6.83 1.62 -6.84
N MET A 85 -6.84 2.36 -7.95
CA MET A 85 -7.35 1.86 -9.24
C MET A 85 -6.40 0.86 -9.93
N ASN A 86 -5.23 0.58 -9.37
CA ASN A 86 -4.14 -0.20 -9.98
C ASN A 86 -3.67 0.39 -11.34
N ARG A 87 -3.77 1.71 -11.50
CA ARG A 87 -3.24 2.48 -12.64
C ARG A 87 -1.85 3.01 -12.29
N ASN A 88 -0.90 2.08 -12.15
CA ASN A 88 0.42 2.34 -11.57
C ASN A 88 1.23 3.42 -12.31
N ASP A 89 1.21 3.42 -13.65
CA ASP A 89 1.85 4.46 -14.46
C ASP A 89 1.30 5.87 -14.17
N ASP A 90 -0.02 6.00 -14.05
CA ASP A 90 -0.67 7.27 -13.75
C ASP A 90 -0.38 7.71 -12.31
N ALA A 91 -0.34 6.77 -11.36
CA ALA A 91 0.03 7.02 -9.96
C ALA A 91 1.46 7.57 -9.88
N ILE A 92 2.43 6.87 -10.48
CA ILE A 92 3.85 7.28 -10.52
C ILE A 92 4.01 8.66 -11.15
N SER A 93 3.31 8.92 -12.27
CA SER A 93 3.34 10.22 -12.96
C SER A 93 2.84 11.35 -12.06
N ASN A 94 1.75 11.12 -11.33
CA ASN A 94 1.18 12.13 -10.42
C ASN A 94 2.04 12.33 -9.17
N PHE A 95 2.54 11.27 -8.54
CA PHE A 95 3.49 11.43 -7.43
C PHE A 95 4.75 12.18 -7.86
N LYS A 96 5.27 11.98 -9.08
CA LYS A 96 6.43 12.73 -9.58
C LYS A 96 6.12 14.21 -9.70
N LYS A 97 4.96 14.57 -10.23
CA LYS A 97 4.51 15.96 -10.26
C LYS A 97 4.35 16.52 -8.85
N ALA A 98 3.75 15.78 -7.92
CA ALA A 98 3.64 16.18 -6.52
C ALA A 98 5.02 16.49 -5.92
N THR A 99 6.03 15.65 -6.17
CA THR A 99 7.42 15.91 -5.75
C THR A 99 8.00 17.18 -6.39
N ASP A 100 7.74 17.43 -7.68
CA ASP A 100 8.20 18.63 -8.39
C ASP A 100 7.57 19.91 -7.82
N TYR A 101 6.34 19.83 -7.29
CA TYR A 101 5.64 20.92 -6.62
C TYR A 101 5.92 21.03 -5.11
N GLY A 102 6.79 20.19 -4.56
CA GLY A 102 7.26 20.30 -3.16
C GLY A 102 6.61 19.33 -2.17
N ALA A 103 5.68 18.47 -2.59
CA ALA A 103 5.11 17.41 -1.75
C ALA A 103 6.01 16.15 -1.68
N GLY A 104 7.34 16.30 -1.75
CA GLY A 104 8.28 15.18 -1.68
C GLY A 104 8.57 14.75 -0.25
N ASN A 105 7.79 13.81 0.28
CA ASN A 105 7.95 13.22 1.62
C ASN A 105 8.16 11.70 1.56
N ALA A 106 8.35 11.06 2.72
CA ALA A 106 8.58 9.62 2.81
C ALA A 106 7.43 8.81 2.20
N ASP A 107 6.19 9.20 2.44
CA ASP A 107 5.00 8.52 1.93
C ASP A 107 4.89 8.60 0.41
N THR A 108 5.16 9.76 -0.19
CA THR A 108 5.14 9.92 -1.66
C THR A 108 6.10 8.95 -2.33
N TYR A 109 7.31 8.80 -1.79
CA TYR A 109 8.27 7.81 -2.31
C TYR A 109 7.89 6.37 -1.97
N LYS A 110 7.24 6.11 -0.83
CA LYS A 110 6.68 4.79 -0.48
C LYS A 110 5.64 4.37 -1.51
N PHE A 111 4.68 5.23 -1.83
CA PHE A 111 3.61 4.95 -2.79
C PHE A 111 4.11 4.81 -4.23
N MET A 112 5.11 5.60 -4.65
CA MET A 112 5.80 5.31 -5.91
C MET A 112 6.41 3.91 -5.90
N GLY A 113 7.06 3.53 -4.81
CA GLY A 113 7.65 2.21 -4.63
C GLY A 113 6.64 1.08 -4.72
N MET A 114 5.49 1.23 -4.04
CA MET A 114 4.37 0.30 -4.09
C MET A 114 3.80 0.16 -5.52
N ALA A 115 3.65 1.27 -6.26
CA ALA A 115 3.21 1.24 -7.65
C ALA A 115 4.14 0.40 -8.53
N TYR A 116 5.46 0.57 -8.40
CA TYR A 116 6.43 -0.27 -9.12
C TYR A 116 6.39 -1.74 -8.66
N MET A 117 6.12 -2.02 -7.37
CA MET A 117 5.95 -3.39 -6.90
C MET A 117 4.73 -4.08 -7.53
N ASN A 118 3.62 -3.35 -7.72
CA ASN A 118 2.43 -3.87 -8.38
C ASN A 118 2.70 -4.25 -9.84
N ASP A 119 3.63 -3.54 -10.49
CA ASP A 119 4.12 -3.85 -11.84
C ASP A 119 5.27 -4.87 -11.86
N GLU A 120 5.62 -5.45 -10.71
CA GLU A 120 6.77 -6.35 -10.51
C GLU A 120 8.15 -5.74 -10.87
N ASP A 121 8.23 -4.41 -11.02
CA ASP A 121 9.46 -3.66 -11.23
C ASP A 121 10.17 -3.40 -9.89
N TYR A 122 10.71 -4.49 -9.33
CA TYR A 122 11.36 -4.45 -8.03
C TYR A 122 12.63 -3.58 -8.03
N GLU A 123 13.32 -3.45 -9.16
CA GLU A 123 14.43 -2.52 -9.36
C GLU A 123 14.04 -1.09 -9.00
N ASN A 124 13.00 -0.55 -9.62
CA ASN A 124 12.56 0.81 -9.37
C ASN A 124 11.88 0.94 -8.00
N ALA A 125 11.11 -0.07 -7.57
CA ALA A 125 10.52 -0.09 -6.24
C ALA A 125 11.58 0.13 -5.16
N ILE A 126 12.68 -0.61 -5.22
CA ILE A 126 13.80 -0.49 -4.26
C ILE A 126 14.40 0.92 -4.28
N ILE A 127 14.52 1.57 -5.44
CA ILE A 127 15.06 2.94 -5.53
C ILE A 127 14.20 3.92 -4.73
N TYR A 128 12.87 3.90 -4.95
CA TYR A 128 11.97 4.83 -4.29
C TYR A 128 11.73 4.48 -2.82
N LEU A 129 11.65 3.20 -2.47
CA LEU A 129 11.53 2.76 -1.08
C LEU A 129 12.79 3.06 -0.24
N ASN A 130 14.00 2.99 -0.82
CA ASN A 130 15.20 3.47 -0.14
C ASN A 130 15.15 4.98 0.13
N LYS A 131 14.62 5.78 -0.81
CA LYS A 131 14.42 7.21 -0.56
C LYS A 131 13.44 7.44 0.59
N SER A 132 12.32 6.71 0.60
CA SER A 132 11.33 6.75 1.68
C SER A 132 11.95 6.46 3.05
N VAL A 133 12.65 5.33 3.20
CA VAL A 133 13.36 4.95 4.44
C VAL A 133 14.43 5.98 4.84
N SER A 134 15.10 6.60 3.86
CA SER A 134 16.13 7.62 4.15
C SER A 134 15.57 8.93 4.69
N ILE A 135 14.32 9.26 4.36
CA ILE A 135 13.62 10.44 4.86
C ILE A 135 13.01 10.15 6.22
N GLU A 136 12.34 9.01 6.33
CA GLU A 136 11.71 8.57 7.57
C GLU A 136 11.85 7.06 7.74
N GLU A 137 12.56 6.64 8.78
CA GLU A 137 12.63 5.24 9.16
C GLU A 137 11.44 4.89 10.06
N ASN A 138 10.48 4.17 9.51
CA ASN A 138 9.31 3.67 10.25
C ASN A 138 9.00 2.21 9.85
N PHE A 139 7.97 1.64 10.47
CA PHE A 139 7.56 0.25 10.23
C PHE A 139 7.24 0.00 8.75
N GLU A 140 6.36 0.80 8.15
CA GLU A 140 5.85 0.59 6.80
C GLU A 140 6.95 0.73 5.75
N ASN A 141 7.78 1.77 5.85
CA ASN A 141 8.86 2.02 4.90
C ASN A 141 9.87 0.86 4.87
N ASN A 142 10.23 0.34 6.05
CA ASN A 142 11.10 -0.85 6.16
C ASN A 142 10.39 -2.11 5.66
N HIS A 143 9.10 -2.28 5.98
CA HIS A 143 8.30 -3.42 5.55
C HIS A 143 8.25 -3.51 4.03
N TYR A 144 7.78 -2.46 3.34
CA TYR A 144 7.69 -2.44 1.89
C TYR A 144 9.05 -2.55 1.20
N LEU A 145 10.11 -1.89 1.73
CA LEU A 145 11.45 -2.08 1.19
C LEU A 145 11.92 -3.54 1.30
N GLY A 146 11.61 -4.19 2.43
CA GLY A 146 11.86 -5.62 2.63
C GLY A 146 11.11 -6.49 1.62
N LEU A 147 9.85 -6.20 1.35
CA LEU A 147 9.04 -6.90 0.33
C LEU A 147 9.59 -6.70 -1.08
N ALA A 148 10.02 -5.49 -1.44
CA ALA A 148 10.61 -5.23 -2.76
C ALA A 148 11.92 -6.01 -2.95
N TYR A 149 12.76 -6.13 -1.91
CA TYR A 149 13.92 -7.02 -1.96
C TYR A 149 13.55 -8.50 -2.03
N LEU A 150 12.47 -8.91 -1.37
CA LEU A 150 11.98 -10.29 -1.44
C LEU A 150 11.50 -10.65 -2.86
N GLY A 151 10.72 -9.78 -3.50
CA GLY A 151 10.28 -9.96 -4.89
C GLY A 151 11.44 -9.99 -5.89
N LYS A 152 12.53 -9.26 -5.59
CA LYS A 152 13.80 -9.34 -6.32
C LYS A 152 14.66 -10.56 -5.99
N GLU A 153 14.19 -11.45 -5.12
CA GLU A 153 14.94 -12.61 -4.60
C GLU A 153 16.27 -12.23 -3.91
N ASN A 154 16.41 -10.97 -3.48
CA ASN A 154 17.54 -10.52 -2.68
C ASN A 154 17.24 -10.76 -1.20
N TYR A 155 17.28 -12.04 -0.82
CA TYR A 155 16.82 -12.48 0.49
C TYR A 155 17.61 -11.87 1.65
N ASP A 156 18.90 -11.58 1.49
CA ASP A 156 19.72 -10.95 2.53
C ASP A 156 19.22 -9.54 2.89
N ASN A 157 18.90 -8.72 1.88
CA ASN A 157 18.34 -7.40 2.12
C ASN A 157 16.87 -7.47 2.57
N ALA A 158 16.10 -8.43 2.05
CA ALA A 158 14.73 -8.66 2.52
C ALA A 158 14.74 -8.95 4.03
N ILE A 159 15.55 -9.90 4.50
CA ILE A 159 15.72 -10.23 5.91
C ILE A 159 16.16 -9.01 6.72
N LYS A 160 17.14 -8.23 6.22
CA LYS A 160 17.62 -7.03 6.91
C LYS A 160 16.50 -6.01 7.17
N PHE A 161 15.73 -5.64 6.14
CA PHE A 161 14.72 -4.60 6.26
C PHE A 161 13.43 -5.09 6.93
N LEU A 162 13.03 -6.34 6.70
CA LEU A 162 11.90 -6.94 7.43
C LEU A 162 12.21 -7.10 8.93
N ASN A 163 13.44 -7.42 9.32
CA ASN A 163 13.82 -7.41 10.74
C ASN A 163 13.75 -6.01 11.34
N ARG A 164 14.20 -4.96 10.63
CA ARG A 164 14.03 -3.58 11.08
C ARG A 164 12.57 -3.20 11.28
N ALA A 165 11.69 -3.62 10.37
CA ALA A 165 10.25 -3.44 10.55
C ALA A 165 9.78 -4.15 11.84
N CYS A 166 10.14 -5.41 12.04
CA CYS A 166 9.80 -6.16 13.27
C CYS A 166 10.36 -5.54 14.56
N ASP A 167 11.56 -4.94 14.53
CA ASP A 167 12.17 -4.25 15.67
C ASP A 167 11.35 -3.01 16.08
N ILE A 168 10.72 -2.34 15.11
CA ILE A 168 9.82 -1.19 15.35
C ILE A 168 8.44 -1.67 15.81
N LYS A 169 7.85 -2.61 15.07
CA LYS A 169 6.55 -3.21 15.35
C LYS A 169 6.52 -4.62 14.79
N GLU A 170 6.46 -5.60 15.66
CA GLU A 170 6.25 -6.98 15.25
C GLU A 170 4.77 -7.20 14.85
N ASN A 171 4.52 -7.68 13.62
CA ASN A 171 3.21 -8.16 13.17
C ASN A 171 3.33 -9.53 12.49
N TYR A 172 2.22 -10.25 12.37
CA TYR A 172 2.23 -11.62 11.81
C TYR A 172 2.63 -11.66 10.33
N GLU A 173 2.30 -10.63 9.55
CA GLU A 173 2.61 -10.55 8.11
C GLU A 173 4.11 -10.37 7.88
N THR A 174 4.77 -9.43 8.56
CA THR A 174 6.24 -9.25 8.44
C THR A 174 6.98 -10.48 8.90
N LEU A 175 6.52 -11.15 9.97
CA LEU A 175 7.09 -12.41 10.43
C LEU A 175 6.93 -13.52 9.37
N HIS A 176 5.80 -13.55 8.67
CA HIS A 176 5.60 -14.48 7.56
C HIS A 176 6.54 -14.18 6.39
N TYR A 177 6.69 -12.92 5.98
CA TYR A 177 7.62 -12.53 4.93
C TYR A 177 9.08 -12.78 5.30
N LEU A 178 9.45 -12.66 6.58
CA LEU A 178 10.76 -13.13 7.08
C LEU A 178 10.89 -14.64 6.86
N GLY A 179 9.87 -15.42 7.20
CA GLY A 179 9.82 -16.85 6.93
C GLY A 179 10.03 -17.18 5.45
N LEU A 180 9.35 -16.46 4.54
CA LEU A 180 9.53 -16.59 3.09
C LEU A 180 10.95 -16.24 2.64
N ALA A 181 11.54 -15.18 3.18
CA ALA A 181 12.90 -14.78 2.85
C ALA A 181 13.93 -15.85 3.30
N TYR A 182 13.77 -16.43 4.49
CA TYR A 182 14.60 -17.54 4.95
C TYR A 182 14.35 -18.83 4.14
N LEU A 183 13.10 -19.10 3.75
CA LEU A 183 12.74 -20.23 2.90
C LEU A 183 13.43 -20.13 1.52
N GLY A 184 13.43 -18.94 0.90
CA GLY A 184 14.14 -18.68 -0.35
C GLY A 184 15.68 -18.82 -0.24
N LYS A 185 16.23 -18.60 0.96
CA LYS A 185 17.64 -18.91 1.27
C LYS A 185 17.91 -20.38 1.57
N GLU A 186 16.89 -21.22 1.57
CA GLU A 186 16.97 -22.62 2.01
C GLU A 186 17.40 -22.77 3.49
N ASP A 187 17.25 -21.71 4.29
CA ASP A 187 17.44 -21.74 5.74
C ASP A 187 16.13 -22.13 6.41
N TYR A 188 15.81 -23.42 6.27
CA TYR A 188 14.52 -23.98 6.68
C TYR A 188 14.27 -23.88 8.18
N ASP A 189 15.32 -23.95 9.01
CA ASP A 189 15.19 -23.80 10.47
C ASP A 189 14.70 -22.40 10.85
N ASN A 190 15.30 -21.35 10.28
CA ASN A 190 14.82 -19.99 10.50
C ASN A 190 13.44 -19.76 9.87
N ALA A 191 13.18 -20.32 8.68
CA ALA A 191 11.87 -20.23 8.05
C ALA A 191 10.77 -20.80 8.97
N ILE A 192 10.96 -22.02 9.49
CA ILE A 192 10.04 -22.66 10.45
C ILE A 192 9.83 -21.81 11.69
N ASN A 193 10.90 -21.25 12.25
CA ASN A 193 10.84 -20.38 13.42
C ASN A 193 9.98 -19.13 13.15
N PHE A 194 10.22 -18.42 12.04
CA PHE A 194 9.49 -17.19 11.72
C PHE A 194 8.02 -17.44 11.32
N PHE A 195 7.72 -18.51 10.57
CA PHE A 195 6.34 -18.91 10.34
C PHE A 195 5.63 -19.30 11.63
N THR A 196 6.32 -19.98 12.56
CA THR A 196 5.76 -20.31 13.88
C THR A 196 5.46 -19.06 14.69
N LYS A 197 6.35 -18.06 14.68
CA LYS A 197 6.07 -16.76 15.32
C LYS A 197 4.88 -16.05 14.69
N SER A 198 4.75 -16.08 13.36
CA SER A 198 3.59 -15.53 12.65
C SER A 198 2.30 -16.22 13.09
N LEU A 199 2.29 -17.56 13.12
CA LEU A 199 1.12 -18.37 13.54
C LEU A 199 0.76 -18.23 15.02
N ASN A 200 1.74 -17.94 15.89
CA ASN A 200 1.47 -17.61 17.29
C ASN A 200 0.73 -16.26 17.44
N ARG A 201 0.84 -15.37 16.45
CA ARG A 201 0.16 -14.07 16.41
C ARG A 201 -1.18 -14.14 15.69
N ASN A 202 -1.26 -14.92 14.61
CA ASN A 202 -2.50 -15.18 13.88
C ASN A 202 -2.61 -16.67 13.55
N THR A 203 -3.46 -17.39 14.27
CA THR A 203 -3.65 -18.84 14.10
C THR A 203 -4.46 -19.22 12.87
N ASP A 204 -5.08 -18.24 12.20
CA ASP A 204 -5.93 -18.43 11.02
C ASP A 204 -5.25 -17.93 9.74
N PHE A 205 -3.92 -17.93 9.72
CA PHE A 205 -3.14 -17.54 8.55
C PHE A 205 -2.72 -18.76 7.71
N ALA A 206 -3.53 -19.10 6.70
CA ALA A 206 -3.36 -20.29 5.87
C ALA A 206 -1.96 -20.36 5.21
N ASP A 207 -1.51 -19.26 4.61
CA ASP A 207 -0.21 -19.17 3.93
C ASP A 207 0.93 -19.53 4.88
N ALA A 208 0.92 -19.04 6.12
CA ALA A 208 1.97 -19.34 7.09
C ALA A 208 2.02 -20.83 7.46
N TYR A 209 0.88 -21.54 7.49
CA TYR A 209 0.90 -23.00 7.61
C TYR A 209 1.46 -23.65 6.35
N TYR A 210 1.00 -23.24 5.16
CA TYR A 210 1.48 -23.83 3.90
C TYR A 210 3.00 -23.74 3.77
N TYR A 211 3.57 -22.54 3.89
CA TYR A 211 5.01 -22.35 3.71
C TYR A 211 5.84 -22.94 4.86
N ARG A 212 5.29 -23.04 6.08
CA ARG A 212 5.93 -23.81 7.16
C ARG A 212 5.92 -25.31 6.86
N GLY A 213 4.83 -25.82 6.30
CA GLY A 213 4.73 -27.19 5.80
C GLY A 213 5.78 -27.50 4.73
N MET A 214 6.03 -26.56 3.81
CA MET A 214 7.10 -26.67 2.81
C MET A 214 8.48 -26.76 3.47
N ALA A 215 8.75 -25.91 4.46
CA ALA A 215 10.01 -25.94 5.19
C ALA A 215 10.19 -27.24 6.01
N TYR A 216 9.12 -27.76 6.63
CA TYR A 216 9.14 -29.06 7.30
C TYR A 216 9.39 -30.22 6.34
N TYR A 217 8.78 -30.19 5.16
CA TYR A 217 8.99 -31.21 4.13
C TYR A 217 10.45 -31.20 3.65
N ALA A 218 11.03 -30.02 3.42
CA ALA A 218 12.42 -29.87 3.02
C ALA A 218 13.43 -30.35 4.09
N THR A 219 13.00 -30.42 5.36
CA THR A 219 13.79 -30.94 6.48
C THR A 219 13.42 -32.38 6.86
N GLU A 220 12.71 -33.10 5.98
CA GLU A 220 12.28 -34.49 6.16
C GLU A 220 11.33 -34.70 7.38
N ASN A 221 10.71 -33.63 7.87
CA ASN A 221 9.72 -33.70 8.95
C ASN A 221 8.29 -33.83 8.38
N GLU A 222 8.07 -34.92 7.64
CA GLU A 222 6.81 -35.18 6.90
C GLU A 222 5.57 -35.11 7.78
N ARG A 223 5.66 -35.56 9.04
CA ARG A 223 4.52 -35.55 9.95
C ARG A 223 4.02 -34.14 10.25
N GLU A 224 4.93 -33.21 10.54
CA GLU A 224 4.53 -31.82 10.80
C GLU A 224 4.16 -31.11 9.49
N ALA A 225 4.81 -31.44 8.38
CA ALA A 225 4.42 -30.93 7.06
C ALA A 225 2.96 -31.27 6.71
N THR A 226 2.57 -32.55 6.80
CA THR A 226 1.20 -33.00 6.52
C THR A 226 0.16 -32.35 7.43
N LYS A 227 0.51 -32.13 8.70
CA LYS A 227 -0.35 -31.44 9.66
C LYS A 227 -0.56 -29.97 9.29
N ASP A 228 0.51 -29.28 8.90
CA ASP A 228 0.45 -27.88 8.48
C ASP A 228 -0.30 -27.72 7.16
N TYR A 229 -0.03 -28.56 6.15
CA TYR A 229 -0.77 -28.54 4.89
C TYR A 229 -2.27 -28.77 5.09
N LYS A 230 -2.63 -29.76 5.90
CA LYS A 230 -4.03 -29.98 6.24
C LYS A 230 -4.67 -28.74 6.88
N LYS A 231 -3.95 -28.08 7.80
CA LYS A 231 -4.45 -26.87 8.45
C LYS A 231 -4.57 -25.70 7.48
N ALA A 232 -3.68 -25.56 6.50
CA ALA A 232 -3.82 -24.58 5.42
C ALA A 232 -5.08 -24.84 4.57
N CYS A 233 -5.32 -26.08 4.13
CA CYS A 233 -6.53 -26.47 3.41
C CYS A 233 -7.82 -26.24 4.23
N ASP A 234 -7.80 -26.54 5.53
CA ASP A 234 -8.93 -26.32 6.43
C ASP A 234 -9.27 -24.81 6.58
N LEU A 235 -8.32 -23.91 6.31
CA LEU A 235 -8.46 -22.45 6.45
C LEU A 235 -8.76 -21.74 5.12
N ASN A 236 -8.18 -22.21 4.01
CA ASN A 236 -8.41 -21.66 2.67
C ASN A 236 -8.49 -22.81 1.64
N GLU A 237 -9.64 -22.88 0.95
CA GLU A 237 -9.95 -23.90 -0.05
C GLU A 237 -9.01 -23.86 -1.28
N GLU A 238 -8.34 -22.73 -1.54
CA GLU A 238 -7.33 -22.63 -2.61
C GLU A 238 -6.16 -23.60 -2.42
N TYR A 239 -5.87 -24.01 -1.18
CA TYR A 239 -4.87 -25.03 -0.89
C TYR A 239 -5.36 -26.47 -1.11
N LEU A 240 -6.64 -26.72 -1.43
CA LEU A 240 -7.14 -28.09 -1.67
C LEU A 240 -6.61 -28.68 -2.98
N ASP A 241 -6.44 -27.85 -4.00
CA ASP A 241 -6.05 -28.28 -5.36
C ASP A 241 -4.53 -28.27 -5.60
N LEU A 242 -3.74 -27.80 -4.62
CA LEU A 242 -2.29 -27.92 -4.69
C LEU A 242 -1.90 -29.38 -4.43
N PRO A 243 -0.94 -29.94 -5.19
CA PRO A 243 -0.58 -31.34 -5.10
C PRO A 243 0.13 -31.64 -3.77
N TYR A 244 -0.64 -31.83 -2.70
CA TYR A 244 -0.22 -32.55 -1.49
C TYR A 244 -0.73 -33.99 -1.50
N GLU A 245 -1.51 -34.36 -2.52
CA GLU A 245 -1.99 -35.72 -2.69
C GLU A 245 -0.80 -36.64 -2.97
N SER A 246 -0.57 -37.56 -2.04
CA SER A 246 0.35 -38.70 -2.06
C SER A 246 1.82 -38.47 -1.71
N TYR A 247 2.09 -38.17 -0.42
CA TYR A 247 3.30 -38.61 0.26
C TYR A 247 2.97 -39.20 1.63
#